data_AF-X0V9Q3-F1
#
_entry.id   AF-X0V9Q3-F1
#
_cell.length_a   1.000
_cell.length_b   1.000
_cell.length_c   1.000
_cell.angle_alpha   90.00
_cell.angle_beta   90.00
_cell.angle_gamma   90.00
#
_symmetry.space_group_name_H-M   'P 1'
#
loop_
_entity.id
_entity.type
_entity.pdbx_description
1 polymer ?
#
loop_
_entity_poly.entity_id
_entity_poly.type
_entity_poly.pdbx_seq_one_letter_code
_entity_poly.pdbx_strand_id
1 'polypeptide(L)'
;LYVTQGMRTYAKRNLSLSDGGYFIPIVSVVEDVEYLHRIGSPNAATAKDFGDHARIPACVDRLITNGGNVMSERLIGSGDYLREVQGALSGLAESQFSALDGLSEEMAGKALGKSNIIECAAGDRVLEKGGVARNMFVVLEGNLEVHDDGKLLRVLSPGDVFGEIAFLLEQPRTAHVDAATDCRILSLSEGTLRKSIASDPEVAAQLLLNVSKILCKRALQKG
;
A
#
# COMPACT_ATOMS: atom_id res chain seq x y z
N LEU A 1 -2.78 0.57 8.17
CA LEU A 1 -3.59 0.80 9.39
C LEU A 1 -3.85 -0.51 10.16
N TYR A 2 -4.21 -1.60 9.48
CA TYR A 2 -4.51 -2.87 10.13
C TYR A 2 -3.30 -3.48 10.85
N VAL A 3 -2.12 -3.50 10.19
CA VAL A 3 -0.88 -3.99 10.84
C VAL A 3 -0.57 -3.20 12.11
N THR A 4 -0.72 -1.87 12.10
CA THR A 4 -0.49 -1.04 13.30
C THR A 4 -1.43 -1.36 14.45
N GLN A 5 -2.60 -1.96 14.18
CA GLN A 5 -3.55 -2.43 15.19
C GLN A 5 -3.29 -3.89 15.61
N GLY A 6 -2.25 -4.55 15.13
CA GLY A 6 -1.97 -5.95 15.46
C GLY A 6 -2.68 -6.97 14.57
N MET A 7 -3.35 -6.52 13.52
CA MET A 7 -3.94 -7.44 12.54
C MET A 7 -2.85 -8.02 11.65
N ARG A 8 -2.97 -9.30 11.30
CA ARG A 8 -2.09 -9.99 10.34
C ARG A 8 -2.87 -10.35 9.10
N THR A 9 -2.24 -10.19 7.94
CA THR A 9 -2.76 -10.78 6.70
C THR A 9 -2.52 -12.28 6.73
N TYR A 10 -3.27 -13.02 5.93
CA TYR A 10 -3.17 -14.47 5.91
C TYR A 10 -3.43 -15.09 4.54
N ALA A 11 -4.06 -14.35 3.63
CA ALA A 11 -4.33 -14.80 2.29
C ALA A 11 -3.17 -14.48 1.34
N LYS A 12 -2.95 -15.38 0.37
CA LYS A 12 -2.02 -15.17 -0.74
C LYS A 12 -2.64 -14.39 -1.91
N ARG A 13 -3.96 -14.21 -1.89
CA ARG A 13 -4.73 -13.46 -2.88
C ARG A 13 -5.71 -12.56 -2.17
N ASN A 14 -6.01 -11.44 -2.80
CA ASN A 14 -6.98 -10.49 -2.29
C ASN A 14 -8.39 -10.91 -2.70
N LEU A 15 -9.37 -10.50 -1.90
CA LEU A 15 -10.77 -10.71 -2.26
C LEU A 15 -11.26 -9.45 -2.97
N SER A 16 -11.67 -9.62 -4.22
CA SER A 16 -12.46 -8.61 -4.92
C SER A 16 -13.93 -8.90 -4.63
N LEU A 17 -14.56 -8.06 -3.80
CA LEU A 17 -16.01 -8.13 -3.57
C LEU A 17 -16.70 -7.17 -4.52
N SER A 18 -17.76 -7.65 -5.19
CA SER A 18 -18.53 -6.95 -6.22
C SER A 18 -19.18 -5.64 -5.76
N ASP A 19 -19.24 -5.39 -4.45
CA ASP A 19 -19.90 -4.24 -3.82
C ASP A 19 -18.97 -3.36 -2.95
N GLY A 20 -17.72 -3.78 -2.71
CA GLY A 20 -16.88 -3.16 -1.68
C GLY A 20 -15.41 -2.94 -2.03
N GLY A 21 -14.97 -3.40 -3.20
CA GLY A 21 -13.59 -3.20 -3.68
C GLY A 21 -12.58 -4.19 -3.09
N TYR A 22 -11.33 -3.75 -2.96
CA TYR A 22 -10.17 -4.57 -2.60
C TYR A 22 -10.13 -4.89 -1.10
N PHE A 23 -10.39 -6.15 -0.73
CA PHE A 23 -10.30 -6.64 0.64
C PHE A 23 -9.03 -7.44 0.85
N ILE A 24 -8.26 -7.03 1.86
CA ILE A 24 -7.11 -7.75 2.37
C ILE A 24 -7.62 -8.62 3.52
N PRO A 25 -7.63 -9.96 3.38
CA PRO A 25 -8.08 -10.83 4.47
C PRO A 25 -7.12 -10.74 5.65
N ILE A 26 -7.67 -10.38 6.80
CA ILE A 26 -6.92 -10.17 8.04
C ILE A 26 -7.48 -11.00 9.20
N VAL A 27 -6.61 -11.32 10.14
CA VAL A 27 -6.95 -11.97 11.40
C VAL A 27 -6.33 -11.19 12.57
N SER A 28 -7.04 -11.12 13.68
CA SER A 28 -6.52 -10.62 14.96
C SER A 28 -6.13 -11.81 15.82
N VAL A 29 -4.89 -11.86 16.29
CA VAL A 29 -4.42 -12.88 17.23
C VAL A 29 -4.13 -12.19 18.56
N VAL A 30 -5.16 -12.02 19.36
CA VAL A 30 -5.11 -11.23 20.61
C VAL A 30 -4.22 -11.84 21.70
N GLU A 31 -3.95 -13.15 21.62
CA GLU A 31 -3.09 -13.86 22.56
C GLU A 31 -1.60 -13.71 22.24
N ASP A 32 -1.23 -13.21 21.06
CA ASP A 32 0.17 -12.99 20.66
C ASP A 32 0.65 -11.60 21.09
N VAL A 33 0.77 -11.42 22.41
CA VAL A 33 1.14 -10.14 23.03
C VAL A 33 2.58 -9.75 22.67
N GLU A 34 3.48 -10.72 22.53
CA GLU A 34 4.86 -10.50 22.09
C GLU A 34 4.90 -9.81 20.72
N TYR A 35 4.11 -10.28 19.76
CA TYR A 35 3.98 -9.60 18.47
C TYR A 35 3.44 -8.19 18.59
N LEU A 36 2.38 -7.98 19.38
CA LEU A 36 1.79 -6.64 19.55
C LEU A 36 2.83 -5.65 20.08
N HIS A 37 3.69 -6.08 21.02
CA HIS A 37 4.83 -5.29 21.47
C HIS A 37 5.85 -5.07 20.35
N ARG A 38 6.25 -6.12 19.63
CA ARG A 38 7.24 -6.05 18.55
C ARG A 38 6.89 -5.01 17.49
N ILE A 39 5.62 -4.92 17.10
CA ILE A 39 5.16 -3.95 16.09
C ILE A 39 4.74 -2.59 16.68
N GLY A 40 4.89 -2.40 18.00
CA GLY A 40 4.48 -1.19 18.70
C GLY A 40 2.98 -0.87 18.53
N SER A 41 2.12 -1.88 18.65
CA SER A 41 0.68 -1.69 18.54
C SER A 41 0.11 -1.07 19.81
N PRO A 42 -0.80 -0.08 19.73
CA PRO A 42 -1.53 0.43 20.89
C PRO A 42 -2.31 -0.67 21.64
N ASN A 43 -2.72 -1.73 20.93
CA ASN A 43 -3.43 -2.85 21.52
C ASN A 43 -2.57 -3.69 22.47
N ALA A 44 -1.24 -3.57 22.42
CA ALA A 44 -0.36 -4.24 23.39
C ALA A 44 -0.66 -3.79 24.84
N ALA A 45 -1.08 -2.53 25.03
CA ALA A 45 -1.37 -1.98 26.36
C ALA A 45 -2.67 -2.51 26.98
N THR A 46 -3.59 -3.05 26.17
CA THR A 46 -4.90 -3.53 26.59
C THR A 46 -5.11 -5.02 26.35
N ALA A 47 -4.17 -5.68 25.66
CA ALA A 47 -4.21 -7.11 25.43
C ALA A 47 -4.05 -7.84 26.77
N LYS A 48 -4.84 -8.91 26.93
CA LYS A 48 -4.68 -9.82 28.06
C LYS A 48 -3.46 -10.68 27.81
N ASP A 49 -2.44 -10.54 28.66
CA ASP A 49 -1.30 -11.44 28.66
C ASP A 49 -1.68 -12.75 29.34
N PHE A 50 -1.69 -13.82 28.56
CA PHE A 50 -1.95 -15.18 29.05
C PHE A 50 -0.65 -15.90 29.46
N GLY A 51 0.53 -15.29 29.28
CA GLY A 51 1.83 -15.89 29.55
C GLY A 51 1.99 -17.27 28.90
N ASP A 52 2.49 -18.24 29.65
CA ASP A 52 2.64 -19.64 29.20
C ASP A 52 1.32 -20.33 28.82
N HIS A 53 0.17 -19.74 29.16
CA HIS A 53 -1.15 -20.24 28.79
C HIS A 53 -1.67 -19.66 27.46
N ALA A 54 -0.96 -18.75 26.81
CA ALA A 54 -1.30 -18.33 25.46
C ALA A 54 -1.30 -19.54 24.50
N ARG A 55 -2.35 -19.66 23.68
CA ARG A 55 -2.56 -20.77 22.77
C ARG A 55 -3.07 -20.25 21.42
N ILE A 56 -2.13 -19.96 20.52
CA ILE A 56 -2.44 -19.74 19.11
C ILE A 56 -2.68 -21.12 18.46
N PRO A 57 -3.87 -21.40 17.87
CA PRO A 57 -4.10 -22.67 17.19
C PRO A 57 -3.10 -22.87 16.05
N ALA A 58 -2.50 -24.06 15.93
CA ALA A 58 -1.46 -24.35 14.93
C ALA A 58 -1.92 -24.13 13.46
N CYS A 59 -3.22 -24.20 13.19
CA CYS A 59 -3.76 -23.82 11.88
C CYS A 59 -3.65 -22.32 11.63
N VAL A 60 -3.95 -21.48 12.63
CA VAL A 60 -3.84 -20.02 12.55
C VAL A 60 -2.38 -19.60 12.50
N ASP A 61 -1.53 -20.21 13.32
CA ASP A 61 -0.09 -19.94 13.34
C ASP A 61 0.58 -20.22 11.98
N ARG A 62 0.27 -21.37 11.37
CA ARG A 62 0.74 -21.67 10.00
C ARG A 62 0.20 -20.70 8.96
N LEU A 63 -1.04 -20.26 9.12
CA LEU A 63 -1.70 -19.36 8.18
C LEU A 63 -1.05 -17.96 8.19
N ILE A 64 -0.73 -17.43 9.38
CA ILE A 64 -0.14 -16.09 9.55
C ILE A 64 1.39 -16.08 9.38
N THR A 65 2.06 -17.22 9.56
CA THR A 65 3.53 -17.32 9.37
C THR A 65 3.91 -17.47 7.90
N ASN A 66 3.05 -18.08 7.08
CA ASN A 66 3.29 -18.33 5.65
C ASN A 66 2.40 -17.52 4.69
N GLY A 67 1.59 -16.61 5.22
CA GLY A 67 0.50 -16.00 4.47
C GLY A 67 0.43 -14.52 4.75
N GLY A 68 0.77 -13.71 3.76
CA GLY A 68 0.53 -12.29 3.84
C GLY A 68 1.08 -11.61 2.61
N ASN A 69 0.18 -11.13 1.76
CA ASN A 69 0.53 -10.36 0.58
C ASN A 69 0.79 -8.88 0.93
N VAL A 70 1.09 -8.56 2.19
CA VAL A 70 1.28 -7.17 2.67
C VAL A 70 2.54 -7.09 3.52
N MET A 71 3.47 -6.28 3.07
CA MET A 71 4.67 -5.90 3.82
C MET A 71 4.49 -4.48 4.35
N SER A 72 4.95 -4.24 5.58
CA SER A 72 4.99 -2.90 6.16
C SER A 72 6.29 -2.69 6.89
N GLU A 73 6.72 -1.44 7.04
CA GLU A 73 7.97 -1.10 7.73
C GLU A 73 8.08 -1.77 9.10
N ARG A 74 6.98 -1.83 9.86
CA ARG A 74 6.96 -2.40 11.21
C ARG A 74 7.19 -3.91 11.27
N LEU A 75 7.02 -4.61 10.14
CA LEU A 75 7.20 -6.06 10.07
C LEU A 75 8.65 -6.44 9.74
N ILE A 76 9.32 -5.65 8.90
CA ILE A 76 10.65 -5.98 8.36
C ILE A 76 11.75 -4.98 8.76
N GLY A 77 11.40 -3.88 9.42
CA GLY A 77 12.31 -2.79 9.78
C GLY A 77 12.44 -1.72 8.69
N SER A 78 12.81 -0.51 9.08
CA SER A 78 12.92 0.68 8.21
C SER A 78 13.94 0.52 7.09
N GLY A 79 15.13 0.01 7.41
CA GLY A 79 16.20 -0.20 6.42
C GLY A 79 15.82 -1.19 5.32
N ASP A 80 15.25 -2.34 5.69
CA ASP A 80 14.84 -3.36 4.72
C ASP A 80 13.67 -2.88 3.87
N TYR A 81 12.70 -2.21 4.49
CA TYR A 81 11.55 -1.65 3.79
C TYR A 81 11.94 -0.57 2.78
N LEU A 82 12.84 0.33 3.14
CA LEU A 82 13.34 1.35 2.22
C LEU A 82 14.13 0.73 1.05
N ARG A 83 14.95 -0.30 1.33
CA ARG A 83 15.66 -1.03 0.28
C ARG A 83 14.73 -1.70 -0.72
N GLU A 84 13.63 -2.29 -0.25
CA GLU A 84 12.61 -2.88 -1.13
C GLU A 84 11.99 -1.82 -2.06
N VAL A 85 11.60 -0.66 -1.53
CA VAL A 85 11.00 0.42 -2.31
C VAL A 85 12.01 1.04 -3.28
N GLN A 86 13.23 1.34 -2.82
CA GLN A 86 14.28 1.94 -3.64
C GLN A 86 14.76 0.98 -4.73
N GLY A 87 14.94 -0.30 -4.42
CA GLY A 87 15.34 -1.31 -5.40
C GLY A 87 14.35 -1.39 -6.55
N ALA A 88 13.05 -1.42 -6.24
CA ALA A 88 11.99 -1.44 -7.25
C ALA A 88 11.97 -0.21 -8.17
N LEU A 89 12.40 0.96 -7.67
CA LEU A 89 12.36 2.23 -8.41
C LEU A 89 13.72 2.64 -9.01
N SER A 90 14.81 1.97 -8.64
CA SER A 90 16.16 2.28 -9.13
C SER A 90 16.37 2.03 -10.63
N GLY A 91 15.53 1.18 -11.23
CA GLY A 91 15.57 0.82 -12.65
C GLY A 91 14.72 1.69 -13.57
N LEU A 92 14.08 2.75 -13.05
CA LEU A 92 13.24 3.64 -13.84
C LEU A 92 14.09 4.44 -14.84
N ALA A 93 13.58 4.59 -16.06
CA ALA A 93 14.24 5.41 -17.06
C ALA A 93 14.25 6.88 -16.62
N GLU A 94 15.26 7.67 -17.03
CA GLU A 94 15.38 9.11 -16.66
C GLU A 94 14.14 9.96 -17.03
N SER A 95 13.29 9.47 -17.95
CA SER A 95 12.05 10.13 -18.37
C SER A 95 10.80 9.72 -17.59
N GLN A 96 10.90 8.72 -16.71
CA GLN A 96 9.82 8.26 -15.82
C GLN A 96 9.91 9.00 -14.49
N PHE A 97 8.84 9.70 -14.13
CA PHE A 97 8.72 10.36 -12.83
C PHE A 97 8.06 9.42 -11.85
N SER A 98 8.68 9.21 -10.70
CA SER A 98 8.09 8.53 -9.55
C SER A 98 7.54 9.55 -8.55
N ALA A 99 6.53 9.15 -7.78
CA ALA A 99 6.08 9.91 -6.62
C ALA A 99 7.21 10.14 -5.58
N LEU A 100 8.23 9.28 -5.59
CA LEU A 100 9.32 9.29 -4.60
C LEU A 100 10.59 10.00 -5.08
N ASP A 101 10.59 10.56 -6.30
CA ASP A 101 11.77 11.23 -6.85
C ASP A 101 12.24 12.41 -5.99
N GLY A 102 13.56 12.52 -5.79
CA GLY A 102 14.17 13.62 -5.07
C GLY A 102 13.96 13.60 -3.54
N LEU A 103 13.33 12.55 -2.99
CA LEU A 103 13.34 12.32 -1.56
C LEU A 103 14.68 11.70 -1.15
N SER A 104 15.39 12.32 -0.20
CA SER A 104 16.53 11.66 0.46
C SER A 104 16.08 10.40 1.18
N GLU A 105 16.99 9.50 1.53
CA GLU A 105 16.66 8.27 2.27
C GLU A 105 15.93 8.58 3.59
N GLU A 106 16.35 9.64 4.29
CA GLU A 106 15.68 10.11 5.51
C GLU A 106 14.25 10.60 5.23
N MET A 107 14.05 11.40 4.18
CA MET A 107 12.74 11.91 3.80
C MET A 107 11.81 10.79 3.31
N ALA A 108 12.35 9.84 2.55
CA ALA A 108 11.63 8.66 2.11
C ALA A 108 11.18 7.81 3.30
N GLY A 109 12.06 7.59 4.30
CA GLY A 109 11.69 6.92 5.55
C GLY A 109 10.50 7.59 6.24
N LYS A 110 10.52 8.92 6.37
CA LYS A 110 9.42 9.69 6.97
C LYS A 110 8.12 9.59 6.16
N ALA A 111 8.20 9.69 4.84
CA ALA A 111 7.03 9.58 3.94
C ALA A 111 6.40 8.18 3.98
N LEU A 112 7.26 7.15 4.01
CA LEU A 112 6.89 5.77 3.76
C LEU A 112 6.65 4.95 5.01
N GLY A 113 7.03 5.41 6.20
CA GLY A 113 6.92 4.58 7.42
C GLY A 113 5.49 4.26 7.89
N LYS A 114 4.48 4.74 7.17
CA LYS A 114 3.06 4.35 7.36
C LYS A 114 2.42 3.82 6.07
N SER A 115 3.22 3.58 5.04
CA SER A 115 2.81 2.92 3.79
C SER A 115 2.85 1.40 3.96
N ASN A 116 2.29 0.67 3.00
CA ASN A 116 2.43 -0.78 2.92
C ASN A 116 2.74 -1.16 1.48
N ILE A 117 3.63 -2.13 1.29
CA ILE A 117 3.79 -2.80 0.00
C ILE A 117 2.76 -3.93 -0.04
N ILE A 118 2.03 -4.04 -1.14
CA ILE A 118 0.99 -5.04 -1.34
C ILE A 118 1.33 -5.84 -2.59
N GLU A 119 1.34 -7.16 -2.46
CA GLU A 119 1.45 -8.10 -3.55
C GLU A 119 0.05 -8.37 -4.12
N CYS A 120 -0.05 -8.29 -5.44
CA CYS A 120 -1.27 -8.57 -6.20
C CYS A 120 -0.94 -9.66 -7.22
N ALA A 121 -1.77 -10.71 -7.29
CA ALA A 121 -1.60 -11.73 -8.30
C ALA A 121 -2.17 -11.26 -9.65
N ALA A 122 -1.70 -11.82 -10.76
CA ALA A 122 -2.32 -11.61 -12.06
C ALA A 122 -3.83 -11.91 -12.01
N GLY A 123 -4.65 -10.99 -12.50
CA GLY A 123 -6.10 -11.02 -12.45
C GLY A 123 -6.72 -10.39 -11.20
N ASP A 124 -5.94 -9.98 -10.19
CA ASP A 124 -6.47 -9.26 -9.03
C ASP A 124 -6.98 -7.87 -9.45
N ARG A 125 -8.23 -7.56 -9.09
CA ARG A 125 -8.74 -6.20 -9.22
C ARG A 125 -8.33 -5.34 -8.03
N VAL A 126 -7.39 -4.43 -8.25
CA VAL A 126 -6.83 -3.53 -7.23
C VAL A 126 -7.74 -2.35 -6.92
N LEU A 127 -8.38 -1.75 -7.93
CA LEU A 127 -9.37 -0.70 -7.75
C LEU A 127 -10.68 -1.06 -8.45
N GLU A 128 -11.79 -0.83 -7.76
CA GLU A 128 -13.16 -0.95 -8.30
C GLU A 128 -13.69 0.45 -8.60
N LYS A 129 -14.19 0.69 -9.84
CA LYS A 129 -14.88 1.93 -10.21
C LYS A 129 -16.07 2.15 -9.26
N GLY A 130 -16.26 3.39 -8.80
CA GLY A 130 -17.26 3.73 -7.79
C GLY A 130 -16.84 3.44 -6.34
N GLY A 131 -15.73 2.73 -6.11
CA GLY A 131 -15.22 2.49 -4.76
C GLY A 131 -14.89 3.78 -4.00
N VAL A 132 -15.08 3.75 -2.68
CA VAL A 132 -14.94 4.95 -1.81
C VAL A 132 -13.64 4.99 -1.01
N ALA A 133 -12.82 3.94 -1.08
CA ALA A 133 -11.55 3.88 -0.35
C ALA A 133 -10.57 4.99 -0.77
N ARG A 134 -9.92 5.63 0.21
CA ARG A 134 -9.07 6.84 0.04
C ARG A 134 -7.57 6.54 0.13
N ASN A 135 -7.08 5.77 -0.84
CA ASN A 135 -5.65 5.47 -0.98
C ASN A 135 -5.17 5.84 -2.38
N MET A 136 -3.90 6.20 -2.52
CA MET A 136 -3.20 6.20 -3.80
C MET A 136 -2.10 5.16 -3.76
N PHE A 137 -1.66 4.75 -4.94
CA PHE A 137 -0.70 3.66 -5.09
C PHE A 137 0.43 4.06 -6.04
N VAL A 138 1.61 3.49 -5.81
CA VAL A 138 2.75 3.54 -6.75
C VAL A 138 3.03 2.11 -7.20
N VAL A 139 3.17 1.88 -8.51
CA VAL A 139 3.59 0.58 -9.02
C VAL A 139 5.08 0.38 -8.73
N LEU A 140 5.44 -0.68 -8.04
CA LEU A 140 6.83 -1.06 -7.75
C LEU A 140 7.30 -2.14 -8.73
N GLU A 141 6.45 -3.10 -9.05
CA GLU A 141 6.75 -4.22 -9.94
C GLU A 141 5.49 -4.66 -10.69
N GLY A 142 5.68 -5.21 -11.89
CA GLY A 142 4.61 -5.74 -12.74
C GLY A 142 3.89 -4.67 -13.54
N ASN A 143 2.78 -5.06 -14.18
CA ASN A 143 1.93 -4.18 -14.97
C ASN A 143 0.46 -4.26 -14.53
N LEU A 144 -0.20 -3.11 -14.50
CA LEU A 144 -1.64 -3.02 -14.25
C LEU A 144 -2.36 -2.38 -15.44
N GLU A 145 -3.62 -2.71 -15.61
CA GLU A 145 -4.47 -2.19 -16.66
C GLU A 145 -5.60 -1.35 -16.06
N VAL A 146 -5.80 -0.15 -16.59
CA VAL A 146 -6.88 0.75 -16.20
C VAL A 146 -8.04 0.58 -17.17
N HIS A 147 -9.19 0.14 -16.66
CA HIS A 147 -10.39 -0.11 -17.46
C HIS A 147 -11.53 0.84 -17.08
N ASP A 148 -12.24 1.34 -18.08
CA ASP A 148 -13.48 2.10 -17.90
C ASP A 148 -14.55 1.58 -18.86
N ASP A 149 -15.66 1.09 -18.32
CA ASP A 149 -16.77 0.47 -19.06
C ASP A 149 -16.31 -0.57 -20.10
N GLY A 150 -15.36 -1.43 -19.70
CA GLY A 150 -14.80 -2.51 -20.52
C GLY A 150 -13.74 -2.07 -21.54
N LYS A 151 -13.44 -0.77 -21.63
CA LYS A 151 -12.39 -0.23 -22.49
C LYS A 151 -11.08 -0.08 -21.73
N LEU A 152 -9.99 -0.63 -22.28
CA LEU A 152 -8.64 -0.37 -21.80
C LEU A 152 -8.28 1.10 -22.07
N LEU A 153 -8.03 1.86 -21.01
CA LEU A 153 -7.63 3.26 -21.08
C LEU A 153 -6.11 3.42 -21.10
N ARG A 154 -5.40 2.60 -20.32
CA ARG A 154 -3.94 2.72 -20.11
C ARG A 154 -3.38 1.46 -19.44
N VAL A 155 -2.12 1.15 -19.74
CA VAL A 155 -1.28 0.23 -18.97
C VAL A 155 -0.38 1.05 -18.04
N LEU A 156 -0.29 0.65 -16.78
CA LEU A 156 0.57 1.21 -15.74
C LEU A 156 1.76 0.28 -15.53
N SER A 157 2.95 0.85 -15.43
CA SER A 157 4.22 0.14 -15.22
C SER A 157 4.95 0.69 -14.00
N PRO A 158 6.07 0.09 -13.55
CA PRO A 158 6.80 0.59 -12.39
C PRO A 158 7.05 2.10 -12.43
N GLY A 159 6.88 2.76 -11.28
CA GLY A 159 6.93 4.21 -11.12
C GLY A 159 5.59 4.93 -11.35
N ASP A 160 4.63 4.34 -12.05
CA ASP A 160 3.31 4.96 -12.24
C ASP A 160 2.53 5.07 -10.92
N VAL A 161 1.81 6.17 -10.79
CA VAL A 161 0.88 6.41 -9.67
C VAL A 161 -0.55 6.09 -10.09
N PHE A 162 -1.39 5.53 -9.23
CA PHE A 162 -2.82 5.38 -9.55
C PHE A 162 -3.72 5.54 -8.34
N GLY A 163 -5.00 5.82 -8.61
CA GLY A 163 -5.97 6.15 -7.56
C GLY A 163 -5.83 7.56 -6.99
N GLU A 164 -4.90 8.36 -7.51
CA GLU A 164 -4.61 9.73 -7.12
C GLU A 164 -5.81 10.67 -7.33
N ILE A 165 -6.62 10.45 -8.36
CA ILE A 165 -7.78 11.30 -8.65
C ILE A 165 -8.79 11.23 -7.51
N ALA A 166 -9.20 10.02 -7.15
CA ALA A 166 -10.13 9.80 -6.03
C ALA A 166 -9.52 10.21 -4.69
N PHE A 167 -8.20 10.11 -4.56
CA PHE A 167 -7.49 10.54 -3.36
C PHE A 167 -7.46 12.07 -3.21
N LEU A 168 -7.14 12.81 -4.28
CA LEU A 168 -6.95 14.27 -4.25
C LEU A 168 -8.26 15.05 -4.37
N LEU A 169 -9.21 14.56 -5.17
CA LEU A 169 -10.50 15.23 -5.40
C LEU A 169 -11.61 14.75 -4.47
N GLU A 170 -11.30 13.84 -3.55
CA GLU A 170 -12.26 13.29 -2.59
C GLU A 170 -13.55 12.76 -3.26
N GLN A 171 -13.44 12.19 -4.47
CA GLN A 171 -14.54 11.57 -5.23
C GLN A 171 -14.40 10.04 -5.37
N PRO A 172 -15.46 9.28 -5.70
CA PRO A 172 -15.35 7.84 -5.94
C PRO A 172 -14.30 7.48 -7.02
N ARG A 173 -13.80 6.23 -7.01
CA ARG A 173 -12.88 5.74 -8.05
C ARG A 173 -13.50 5.91 -9.44
N THR A 174 -12.73 6.44 -10.37
CA THR A 174 -13.21 6.77 -11.72
C THR A 174 -13.11 5.61 -12.70
N ALA A 175 -12.32 4.58 -12.40
CA ALA A 175 -12.03 3.46 -13.28
C ALA A 175 -11.66 2.22 -12.45
N HIS A 176 -11.76 1.03 -13.07
CA HIS A 176 -11.16 -0.19 -12.52
C HIS A 176 -9.66 -0.20 -12.77
N VAL A 177 -8.93 -0.85 -11.89
CA VAL A 177 -7.51 -1.15 -12.10
C VAL A 177 -7.27 -2.62 -11.77
N ASP A 178 -6.84 -3.39 -12.75
CA ASP A 178 -6.65 -4.83 -12.66
C ASP A 178 -5.15 -5.17 -12.86
N ALA A 179 -4.63 -6.14 -12.12
CA ALA A 179 -3.25 -6.60 -12.27
C ALA A 179 -3.14 -7.50 -13.52
N ALA A 180 -2.38 -7.06 -14.53
CA ALA A 180 -2.16 -7.84 -15.74
C ALA A 180 -1.08 -8.91 -15.57
N THR A 181 -0.12 -8.66 -14.68
CA THR A 181 0.88 -9.62 -14.20
C THR A 181 0.80 -9.73 -12.68
N ASP A 182 1.61 -10.59 -12.08
CA ASP A 182 1.92 -10.45 -10.66
C ASP A 182 2.58 -9.07 -10.45
N CYS A 183 2.16 -8.36 -9.41
CA CYS A 183 2.50 -6.97 -9.17
C CYS A 183 2.85 -6.72 -7.70
N ARG A 184 3.72 -5.73 -7.47
CA ARG A 184 3.94 -5.13 -6.16
C ARG A 184 3.55 -3.66 -6.23
N ILE A 185 2.73 -3.20 -5.28
CA ILE A 185 2.26 -1.81 -5.22
C ILE A 185 2.51 -1.21 -3.85
N LEU A 186 2.96 0.04 -3.81
CA LEU A 186 3.09 0.81 -2.59
C LEU A 186 1.79 1.56 -2.31
N SER A 187 1.10 1.25 -1.22
CA SER A 187 -0.14 1.91 -0.79
C SER A 187 0.15 3.07 0.15
N LEU A 188 -0.32 4.26 -0.22
CA LEU A 188 -0.31 5.47 0.60
C LEU A 188 -1.75 5.89 0.93
N SER A 189 -2.07 5.94 2.23
CA SER A 189 -3.40 6.32 2.70
C SER A 189 -3.53 7.82 2.93
N GLU A 190 -4.76 8.33 2.90
CA GLU A 190 -5.03 9.74 3.19
C GLU A 190 -4.53 10.12 4.60
N GLY A 191 -4.75 9.24 5.57
CA GLY A 191 -4.25 9.42 6.93
C GLY A 191 -2.71 9.43 7.02
N THR A 192 -2.01 8.76 6.11
CA THR A 192 -0.55 8.83 6.01
C THR A 192 -0.11 10.20 5.52
N LEU A 193 -0.73 10.71 4.46
CA LEU A 193 -0.42 12.04 3.93
C LEU A 193 -0.76 13.14 4.93
N ARG A 194 -1.96 13.13 5.53
CA ARG A 194 -2.36 14.15 6.52
C ARG A 194 -1.40 14.21 7.71
N LYS A 195 -0.91 13.06 8.17
CA LYS A 195 0.12 13.01 9.22
C LYS A 195 1.43 13.60 8.72
N SER A 196 1.88 13.26 7.51
CA SER A 196 3.10 13.83 6.92
C SER A 196 2.98 15.35 6.76
N ILE A 197 1.82 15.88 6.38
CA ILE A 197 1.60 17.34 6.32
C ILE A 197 1.79 17.99 7.69
N ALA A 198 1.38 17.33 8.77
CA ALA A 198 1.49 17.87 10.12
C ALA A 198 2.89 17.70 10.73
N SER A 199 3.57 16.57 10.51
CA SER A 199 4.85 16.26 11.13
C SER A 199 6.06 16.61 10.27
N ASP A 200 5.95 16.49 8.95
CA ASP A 200 7.06 16.58 7.99
C ASP A 200 6.61 17.33 6.71
N PRO A 201 6.31 18.65 6.80
CA PRO A 201 5.68 19.39 5.70
C PRO A 201 6.50 19.39 4.40
N GLU A 202 7.84 19.44 4.51
CA GLU A 202 8.75 19.39 3.36
C GLU A 202 8.62 18.08 2.58
N VAL A 203 8.50 16.96 3.31
CA VAL A 203 8.31 15.62 2.73
C VAL A 203 6.96 15.53 2.02
N ALA A 204 5.90 16.03 2.68
CA ALA A 204 4.57 16.05 2.08
C ALA A 204 4.51 16.94 0.83
N ALA A 205 5.14 18.11 0.87
CA ALA A 205 5.20 19.03 -0.26
C ALA A 205 5.93 18.41 -1.45
N GLN A 206 7.07 17.74 -1.22
CA GLN A 206 7.82 17.07 -2.28
C GLN A 206 7.02 15.92 -2.90
N LEU A 207 6.36 15.09 -2.09
CA LEU A 207 5.48 14.02 -2.57
C LEU A 207 4.33 14.57 -3.44
N LEU A 208 3.63 15.60 -2.96
CA LEU A 208 2.53 16.24 -3.69
C LEU A 208 2.99 16.91 -4.98
N LEU A 209 4.18 17.52 -4.98
CA LEU A 209 4.80 18.10 -6.17
C LEU A 209 5.06 17.01 -7.22
N ASN A 210 5.60 15.86 -6.82
CA ASN A 210 5.87 14.75 -7.72
C ASN A 210 4.58 14.17 -8.32
N VAL A 211 3.54 13.96 -7.49
CA VAL A 211 2.21 13.54 -7.97
C VAL A 211 1.63 14.57 -8.95
N SER A 212 1.80 15.86 -8.69
CA SER A 212 1.35 16.94 -9.57
C SER A 212 2.05 16.90 -10.94
N LYS A 213 3.37 16.68 -10.97
CA LYS A 213 4.13 16.51 -12.22
C LYS A 213 3.61 15.32 -13.04
N ILE A 214 3.33 14.20 -12.38
CA ILE A 214 2.77 13.00 -13.01
C ILE A 214 1.39 13.30 -13.62
N LEU A 215 0.52 13.99 -12.88
CA LEU A 215 -0.80 14.41 -13.37
C LEU A 215 -0.71 15.35 -14.57
N CYS A 216 0.18 16.35 -14.54
CA CYS A 216 0.42 17.25 -15.67
C CYS A 216 0.89 16.48 -16.92
N LYS A 217 1.85 15.55 -16.76
CA LYS A 217 2.32 14.70 -17.87
C LYS A 217 1.17 13.88 -18.46
N ARG A 218 0.29 13.32 -17.62
CA ARG A 218 -0.89 12.56 -18.07
C ARG A 218 -1.89 13.41 -18.83
N ALA A 219 -2.13 14.64 -18.39
CA ALA A 219 -3.03 15.56 -19.06
C ALA A 219 -2.53 15.91 -20.47
N LEU A 220 -1.22 16.13 -20.63
CA LEU A 220 -0.59 16.41 -21.93
C LEU A 220 -0.67 15.22 -22.91
N GLN A 221 -0.67 13.98 -22.41
CA GLN A 221 -0.77 12.77 -23.24
C GLN A 221 -2.21 12.44 -23.67
N LYS A 222 -3.23 13.12 -23.11
CA LYS A 222 -4.65 12.90 -23.43
C LYS A 222 -5.18 13.85 -24.51
N GLY A 223 -4.42 14.88 -24.89
CA GLY A 223 -4.70 15.78 -26.01
C GLY A 223 -3.98 15.33 -27.26
#